data_AF-A0A350BCD5-F1
#
_entry.id   AF-A0A350BCD5-F1
#
_cell.length_a   1.000
_cell.length_b   1.000
_cell.length_c   1.000
_cell.angle_alpha   90.00
_cell.angle_beta   90.00
_cell.angle_gamma   90.00
#
_symmetry.space_group_name_H-M   'P 1'
#
loop_
_entity.id
_entity.type
_entity.pdbx_description
1 polymer ?
#
loop_
_entity_poly.entity_id
_entity_poly.type
_entity_poly.pdbx_seq_one_letter_code
_entity_poly.pdbx_strand_id
1 'polypeptide(L)'
;MPKYEVMYIVRDDLDEAARQETIAKLHAILTDNGAEIRNVNEWGSRELAYEIKDQRKGYYVVLKITAEAKAINEFDRLGKINPLLLRHLVTIDKD
;
A
#
# COMPACT_ATOMS: atom_id res chain seq x y z
N MET A 1 -2.03 -0.99 -20.51
CA MET A 1 -2.62 -1.12 -19.17
C MET A 1 -2.74 0.27 -18.54
N PRO A 2 -3.83 0.58 -17.83
CA PRO A 2 -3.96 1.83 -17.09
C PRO A 2 -2.83 2.02 -16.07
N LYS A 3 -2.48 3.28 -15.82
CA LYS A 3 -1.55 3.66 -14.74
C LYS A 3 -2.35 3.98 -13.48
N TYR A 4 -1.88 3.48 -12.35
CA TYR A 4 -2.47 3.74 -11.04
C TYR A 4 -1.41 4.24 -10.08
N GLU A 5 -1.85 5.06 -9.14
CA GLU A 5 -1.11 5.37 -7.92
C GLU A 5 -1.81 4.70 -6.74
N VAL A 6 -1.04 3.93 -5.96
CA VAL A 6 -1.52 3.25 -4.77
C VAL A 6 -0.76 3.81 -3.58
N MET A 7 -1.47 4.53 -2.72
CA MET A 7 -0.95 4.97 -1.43
C MET A 7 -1.52 4.08 -0.33
N TYR A 8 -0.66 3.60 0.56
CA TYR A 8 -1.12 2.85 1.72
C TYR A 8 -0.31 3.18 2.97
N ILE A 9 -0.95 2.94 4.11
CA ILE A 9 -0.42 3.23 5.44
C ILE A 9 -0.35 1.92 6.21
N VAL A 10 0.86 1.49 6.56
CA VAL A 10 1.10 0.33 7.42
C VAL A 10 1.17 0.79 8.87
N ARG A 11 0.83 -0.09 9.81
CA ARG A 11 1.05 0.16 11.24
C ARG A 11 2.52 0.52 11.52
N ASP A 12 2.71 1.50 12.38
CA ASP A 12 4.04 2.02 12.72
C ASP A 12 4.71 1.26 13.88
N ASP A 13 3.95 0.44 14.62
CA ASP A 13 4.42 -0.36 15.75
C ASP A 13 5.13 -1.67 15.36
N LEU A 14 5.26 -1.92 14.05
CA LEU A 14 6.03 -3.03 13.51
C LEU A 14 7.53 -2.73 13.54
N ASP A 15 8.33 -3.75 13.88
CA ASP A 15 9.76 -3.68 13.63
C ASP A 15 10.07 -3.60 12.13
N GLU A 16 11.31 -3.23 11.78
CA GLU A 16 11.74 -3.06 10.40
C GLU A 16 11.50 -4.33 9.56
N ALA A 17 11.83 -5.50 10.10
CA ALA A 17 11.75 -6.75 9.36
C ALA A 17 10.30 -7.11 9.04
N ALA A 18 9.41 -7.05 10.03
CA ALA A 18 7.98 -7.30 9.88
C ALA A 18 7.31 -6.28 8.94
N ARG A 19 7.76 -5.01 8.98
CA ARG A 19 7.27 -3.99 8.06
C ARG A 19 7.68 -4.27 6.62
N GLN A 20 8.97 -4.55 6.38
CA GLN A 20 9.46 -4.86 5.03
C GLN A 20 8.82 -6.14 4.47
N GLU A 21 8.59 -7.15 5.30
CA GLU A 21 7.83 -8.34 4.91
C GLU A 21 6.38 -7.99 4.52
N THR A 22 5.73 -7.10 5.28
CA THR A 22 4.36 -6.65 4.99
C THR A 22 4.30 -5.89 3.67
N ILE A 23 5.25 -4.98 3.42
CA ILE A 23 5.38 -4.24 2.16
C ILE A 23 5.59 -5.22 1.00
N ALA A 24 6.50 -6.19 1.15
CA ALA A 24 6.76 -7.20 0.12
C ALA A 24 5.51 -8.04 -0.21
N LYS A 25 4.75 -8.47 0.80
CA LYS A 25 3.47 -9.18 0.60
C LYS A 25 2.44 -8.33 -0.14
N LEU A 26 2.33 -7.04 0.19
CA LEU A 26 1.44 -6.11 -0.49
C LEU A 26 1.84 -5.92 -1.97
N HIS A 27 3.14 -5.86 -2.26
CA HIS A 27 3.65 -5.79 -3.63
C HIS A 27 3.44 -7.11 -4.39
N ALA A 28 3.59 -8.25 -3.73
CA ALA A 28 3.34 -9.58 -4.29
C ALA A 28 1.90 -9.70 -4.81
N ILE A 29 0.91 -9.22 -4.03
CA ILE A 29 -0.51 -9.24 -4.47
C ILE A 29 -0.70 -8.53 -5.82
N LEU A 30 -0.02 -7.40 -6.03
CA LEU A 30 -0.09 -6.67 -7.29
C LEU A 30 0.64 -7.41 -8.41
N THR A 31 1.88 -7.82 -8.17
CA THR A 31 2.76 -8.44 -9.19
C THR A 31 2.30 -9.84 -9.60
N ASP A 32 1.82 -10.67 -8.66
CA ASP A 32 1.23 -11.99 -8.93
C ASP A 32 -0.05 -11.90 -9.78
N ASN A 33 -0.72 -10.74 -9.76
CA ASN A 33 -1.89 -10.44 -10.60
C ASN A 33 -1.54 -9.65 -11.88
N GLY A 34 -0.27 -9.62 -12.27
CA GLY A 34 0.19 -9.07 -13.54
C GLY A 34 0.40 -7.55 -13.54
N ALA A 35 0.47 -6.90 -12.38
CA ALA A 35 0.84 -5.50 -12.28
C ALA A 35 2.37 -5.32 -12.42
N GLU A 36 2.77 -4.26 -13.11
CA GLU A 36 4.14 -3.79 -13.19
C GLU A 36 4.34 -2.62 -12.21
N ILE A 37 5.28 -2.75 -11.28
CA ILE A 37 5.67 -1.66 -10.36
C ILE A 37 6.70 -0.78 -11.06
N ARG A 38 6.35 0.49 -11.29
CA ARG A 38 7.21 1.48 -11.96
C ARG A 38 8.04 2.27 -10.97
N ASN A 39 7.47 2.56 -9.80
CA ASN A 39 8.15 3.29 -8.74
C ASN A 39 7.59 2.89 -7.37
N VAL A 40 8.49 2.81 -6.40
CA VAL A 40 8.19 2.66 -4.97
C VAL A 40 8.79 3.86 -4.26
N ASN A 41 7.98 4.55 -3.47
CA ASN A 41 8.41 5.67 -2.65
C ASN A 41 7.95 5.46 -1.20
N GLU A 42 8.89 5.08 -0.33
CA GLU A 42 8.67 4.93 1.10
C GLU A 42 8.88 6.28 1.80
N TRP A 43 7.81 6.83 2.34
CA TRP A 43 7.82 8.13 3.02
C TRP A 43 8.22 8.03 4.49
N GLY A 44 8.28 6.82 5.03
CA GLY A 44 8.59 6.57 6.43
C GLY A 44 7.40 6.77 7.37
N SER A 45 7.73 6.75 8.67
CA SER A 45 6.81 7.04 9.76
C SER A 45 6.38 8.51 9.76
N ARG A 46 5.07 8.75 9.86
CA ARG A 46 4.49 10.09 9.96
C ARG A 46 3.35 10.11 10.97
N GLU A 47 3.16 11.25 11.64
CA GLU A 47 2.02 11.48 12.52
C GLU A 47 0.73 11.69 11.71
N LEU A 48 -0.33 11.02 12.12
CA LEU A 48 -1.66 11.13 11.54
C LEU A 48 -2.38 12.32 12.19
N ALA A 49 -3.15 13.07 11.40
CA ALA A 49 -3.92 14.20 11.91
C ALA A 49 -5.03 13.77 12.90
N TYR A 50 -5.46 12.51 12.82
CA TYR A 50 -6.40 11.86 13.73
C TYR A 50 -6.08 10.37 13.83
N GLU A 51 -6.59 9.76 14.88
CA GLU A 51 -6.35 8.35 15.17
C GLU A 51 -7.06 7.42 14.18
N ILE A 52 -6.35 6.43 13.64
CA ILE A 52 -6.91 5.41 12.75
C ILE A 52 -6.61 4.04 13.35
N LYS A 53 -7.65 3.26 13.68
CA LYS A 53 -7.51 1.94 14.34
C LYS A 53 -6.58 2.01 15.57
N ASP A 54 -6.80 3.00 16.42
CA ASP A 54 -6.02 3.29 17.62
C ASP A 54 -4.53 3.60 17.39
N GLN A 55 -4.16 4.00 16.17
CA GLN A 55 -2.80 4.43 15.82
C GLN A 55 -2.76 5.93 15.55
N ARG A 56 -1.75 6.60 16.12
CA ARG A 56 -1.45 8.03 15.88
C ARG A 56 -0.31 8.27 14.89
N LYS A 57 0.41 7.20 14.53
CA LYS A 57 1.48 7.20 13.52
C LYS A 57 1.22 6.09 12.52
N GLY A 58 1.72 6.27 11.31
CA GLY A 58 1.66 5.28 10.25
C GLY A 58 2.86 5.38 9.34
N TYR A 59 3.26 4.24 8.79
CA TYR A 59 4.32 4.18 7.79
C TYR A 59 3.73 4.28 6.39
N TYR A 60 4.10 5.34 5.67
CA TYR A 60 3.52 5.65 4.37
C TYR A 60 4.35 5.07 3.23
N VAL A 61 3.66 4.44 2.27
CA VAL A 61 4.25 4.00 1.01
C VAL A 61 3.36 4.42 -0.15
N VAL A 62 3.99 4.94 -1.20
CA VAL A 62 3.34 5.31 -2.46
C VAL A 62 3.95 4.49 -3.59
N LEU A 63 3.09 3.81 -4.34
CA LEU A 63 3.44 3.02 -5.51
C LEU A 63 2.90 3.68 -6.76
N LYS A 64 3.71 3.76 -7.81
CA LYS A 64 3.23 3.98 -9.18
C LYS A 64 3.30 2.67 -9.94
N ILE A 65 2.16 2.21 -10.45
CA ILE A 65 2.03 0.91 -11.11
C ILE A 65 1.31 1.02 -12.45
N THR A 66 1.50 0.01 -13.28
CA THR A 66 0.72 -0.24 -14.49
C THR A 66 0.07 -1.59 -14.34
N ALA A 67 -1.27 -1.64 -14.35
CA ALA A 67 -2.00 -2.83 -13.93
C ALA A 67 -3.36 -2.93 -14.63
N GLU A 68 -3.88 -4.15 -14.74
CA GLU A 68 -5.29 -4.37 -15.05
C GLU A 68 -6.16 -4.21 -13.80
N ALA A 69 -7.46 -3.97 -14.00
CA ALA A 69 -8.41 -3.81 -12.89
C ALA A 69 -8.44 -5.01 -11.92
N LYS A 70 -8.12 -6.22 -12.41
CA LYS A 70 -8.02 -7.43 -11.59
C LYS A 70 -7.02 -7.27 -10.43
N ALA A 71 -5.81 -6.78 -10.72
CA ALA A 71 -4.78 -6.61 -9.70
C ALA A 71 -5.18 -5.56 -8.65
N ILE A 72 -5.80 -4.46 -9.09
CA ILE A 72 -6.30 -3.41 -8.19
C ILE A 72 -7.41 -3.94 -7.28
N ASN A 73 -8.38 -4.66 -7.86
CA ASN A 73 -9.50 -5.22 -7.10
C ASN A 73 -9.01 -6.25 -6.06
N GLU A 74 -8.01 -7.06 -6.42
CA GLU A 74 -7.45 -8.03 -5.48
C GLU A 74 -6.63 -7.36 -4.36
N PHE A 75 -5.86 -6.32 -4.69
CA PHE A 75 -5.20 -5.49 -3.70
C PHE A 75 -6.19 -4.80 -2.75
N ASP A 76 -7.27 -4.22 -3.26
CA ASP A 76 -8.31 -3.60 -2.43
C ASP A 76 -9.00 -4.62 -1.52
N ARG A 77 -9.31 -5.81 -2.04
CA ARG A 77 -9.94 -6.90 -1.27
C ARG A 77 -9.04 -7.38 -0.13
N LEU A 78 -7.78 -7.69 -0.41
CA LEU A 78 -6.84 -8.19 0.60
C LEU A 78 -6.37 -7.09 1.55
N GLY A 79 -6.20 -5.86 1.06
CA GLY A 79 -5.86 -4.70 1.87
C GLY A 79 -6.91 -4.38 2.93
N LYS A 80 -8.21 -4.48 2.60
CA LYS A 80 -9.31 -4.31 3.55
C LYS A 80 -9.29 -5.33 4.70
N ILE A 81 -8.82 -6.55 4.43
CA ILE A 81 -8.79 -7.66 5.40
C ILE A 81 -7.49 -7.66 6.22
N ASN A 82 -6.41 -7.08 5.69
CA ASN A 82 -5.11 -7.07 6.35
C ASN A 82 -5.12 -6.18 7.61
N PRO A 83 -4.92 -6.75 8.83
CA PRO A 83 -4.94 -5.98 10.07
C PRO A 83 -3.74 -5.04 10.21
N LEU A 84 -2.65 -5.29 9.47
CA LEU A 84 -1.44 -4.47 9.48
C LEU A 84 -1.57 -3.22 8.60
N LEU A 85 -2.61 -3.15 7.77
CA LEU A 85 -2.91 -2.00 6.93
C LEU A 85 -3.91 -1.08 7.64
N LEU A 86 -3.51 0.15 7.90
CA LEU A 86 -4.39 1.16 8.49
C LEU A 86 -5.39 1.68 7.45
N ARG A 87 -4.89 2.01 6.26
CA ARG A 87 -5.67 2.56 5.15
C ARG A 87 -4.92 2.40 3.84
N HIS A 88 -5.66 2.32 2.74
CA HIS A 88 -5.14 2.50 1.40
C HIS A 88 -6.06 3.38 0.57
N LEU A 89 -5.50 3.92 -0.51
CA LEU A 89 -6.16 4.72 -1.52
C LEU A 89 -5.57 4.35 -2.87
N VAL A 90 -6.44 4.07 -3.84
CA VAL A 90 -6.05 3.85 -5.23
C VAL A 90 -6.62 4.98 -6.07
N THR A 91 -5.78 5.60 -6.89
CA THR A 91 -6.17 6.66 -7.83
C THR A 91 -5.62 6.34 -9.22
N ILE A 92 -6.22 6.94 -10.25
CA ILE A 92 -5.69 6.87 -11.61
C ILE A 92 -4.51 7.85 -11.67
N ASP A 93 -3.34 7.35 -12.05
CA ASP A 93 -2.14 8.18 -12.23
C ASP A 93 -2.28 8.94 -13.56
N LYS A 94 -2.22 10.28 -13.47
CA LYS A 94 -2.40 11.20 -14.60
C LYS A 94 -1.07 11.75 -15.13
N ASP A 95 0.04 11.37 -14.53
CA ASP A 95 1.39 11.80 -14.92
C ASP A 95 1.98 10.98 -16.10
#